data_AF-A0A0I9UJS3-F1
#
_entry.id   AF-A0A0I9UJS3-F1
#
_cell.length_a   1.000
_cell.length_b   1.000
_cell.length_c   1.000
_cell.angle_alpha   90.00
_cell.angle_beta   90.00
_cell.angle_gamma   90.00
#
_symmetry.space_group_name_H-M   'P 1'
#
loop_
_entity.id
_entity.type
_entity.pdbx_description
1 polymer ?
#
loop_
_entity_poly.entity_id
_entity_poly.type
_entity_poly.pdbx_seq_one_letter_code
_entity_poly.pdbx_strand_id
1 'polypeptide(L)' 'MSKHNPVAALNEVRVAIVGVGNCASSLVQGVEYYQNADDTSTVPGLMHVRFGPYHV' A
#
# COMPACT_ATOMS: atom_id res chain seq x y z
N MET A 1 9.21 13.13 -15.54
CA MET A 1 9.64 11.77 -15.18
C MET A 1 10.84 11.82 -14.24
N SER A 2 10.65 11.65 -12.93
CA SER A 2 11.73 11.34 -12.00
C SER A 2 11.13 10.66 -10.77
N LYS A 3 11.07 9.31 -10.79
CA LYS A 3 10.84 8.46 -9.61
C LYS A 3 11.57 7.12 -9.77
N HIS A 4 12.86 7.16 -10.14
CA HIS A 4 13.76 6.07 -9.83
C HIS A 4 14.68 6.57 -8.70
N ASN A 5 14.15 6.51 -7.48
CA ASN A 5 14.95 6.66 -6.27
C ASN A 5 15.31 5.24 -5.78
N PRO A 6 16.55 4.77 -5.95
CA PRO A 6 16.96 3.44 -5.52
C PRO A 6 16.93 3.26 -3.99
N VAL A 7 16.75 4.34 -3.22
CA VAL A 7 16.67 4.30 -1.74
C VAL A 7 15.24 4.09 -1.22
N ALA A 8 14.19 4.40 -2.01
CA ALA A 8 12.80 4.11 -1.64
C ALA A 8 12.51 2.60 -1.59
N ALA A 9 13.22 1.82 -2.40
CA ALA A 9 13.08 0.37 -2.52
C ALA A 9 13.38 -0.42 -1.23
N LEU A 10 13.93 0.22 -0.18
CA LEU A 10 14.18 -0.43 1.12
C LEU A 10 12.90 -0.56 1.98
N ASN A 11 11.85 0.22 1.71
CA ASN A 11 10.62 0.26 2.52
C ASN A 11 9.36 -0.19 1.75
N GLU A 12 9.50 -0.68 0.52
CA GLU A 12 8.38 -1.19 -0.29
C GLU A 12 8.20 -2.70 -0.10
N VAL A 13 6.95 -3.13 0.13
CA VAL A 13 6.59 -4.55 0.17
C VAL A 13 6.28 -5.03 -1.25
N ARG A 14 7.15 -5.88 -1.82
CA ARG A 14 6.93 -6.46 -3.15
C ARG A 14 5.90 -7.59 -3.07
N VAL A 15 4.73 -7.39 -3.67
CA VAL A 15 3.62 -8.35 -3.63
C VAL A 15 3.44 -9.04 -4.99
N ALA A 16 3.22 -10.36 -4.97
CA ALA A 16 2.77 -11.13 -6.12
C ALA A 16 1.31 -11.55 -5.91
N ILE A 17 0.48 -11.39 -6.93
CA ILE A 17 -0.95 -11.77 -6.90
C ILE A 17 -1.12 -13.03 -7.74
N VAL A 18 -1.69 -14.09 -7.15
CA VAL A 18 -2.04 -15.33 -7.86
C VAL A 18 -3.56 -15.42 -7.98
N GLY A 19 -4.05 -15.30 -9.21
CA GLY A 19 -5.47 -15.19 -9.52
C GLY A 19 -5.97 -13.74 -9.48
N VAL A 20 -6.41 -13.24 -10.62
CA VAL A 20 -6.88 -11.84 -10.76
C VAL A 20 -8.41 -11.83 -10.83
N GLY A 21 -9.03 -11.75 -9.65
CA GLY A 21 -10.49 -11.63 -9.48
C GLY A 21 -10.87 -10.46 -8.59
N ASN A 22 -12.10 -10.48 -8.07
CA ASN A 22 -12.63 -9.37 -7.26
C ASN A 22 -11.75 -9.05 -6.04
N CYS A 23 -11.17 -10.06 -5.37
CA CYS A 23 -10.28 -9.84 -4.23
C CYS A 23 -9.00 -9.08 -4.62
N ALA A 24 -8.40 -9.42 -5.76
CA ALA A 24 -7.23 -8.70 -6.28
C ALA A 24 -7.59 -7.27 -6.65
N SER A 25 -8.77 -7.08 -7.27
CA SER A 25 -9.27 -5.75 -7.64
C SER A 25 -9.48 -4.85 -6.43
N SER A 26 -10.14 -5.35 -5.37
CA SER A 26 -10.35 -4.62 -4.12
C SER A 26 -9.03 -4.29 -3.41
N LEU A 27 -8.05 -5.19 -3.44
CA LEU A 27 -6.73 -4.95 -2.87
C LEU A 27 -6.00 -3.81 -3.60
N VAL A 28 -5.88 -3.90 -4.92
CA VAL A 28 -5.14 -2.91 -5.73
C VAL A 28 -5.81 -1.53 -5.64
N GLN A 29 -7.14 -1.48 -5.75
CA GLN A 29 -7.86 -0.22 -5.62
C GLN A 29 -7.77 0.36 -4.20
N GLY A 30 -7.81 -0.50 -3.17
CA GLY A 30 -7.67 -0.07 -1.79
C GLY A 30 -6.31 0.58 -1.51
N VAL A 31 -5.22 -0.03 -1.99
CA VAL A 31 -3.85 0.52 -1.90
C VAL A 31 -3.78 1.89 -2.59
N GLU A 32 -4.26 1.99 -3.83
CA GLU A 32 -4.25 3.27 -4.56
C GLU A 32 -5.11 4.36 -3.89
N TYR A 33 -6.26 3.98 -3.36
CA TYR A 33 -7.18 4.91 -2.70
C TYR A 33 -6.57 5.49 -1.41
N TYR A 34 -5.87 4.66 -0.63
CA TYR A 34 -5.28 5.06 0.66
C TYR A 34 -3.80 5.44 0.61
N GLN A 35 -3.16 5.48 -0.56
CA GLN A 35 -1.71 5.78 -0.71
C GLN A 35 -1.24 7.12 -0.09
N ASN A 36 -2.17 8.03 0.21
CA ASN A 36 -1.90 9.33 0.84
C ASN A 36 -2.60 9.48 2.20
N ALA A 37 -3.05 8.38 2.80
CA ALA A 37 -3.68 8.42 4.11
C ALA A 37 -2.70 8.95 5.15
N ASP A 38 -3.20 9.67 6.16
CA ASP A 38 -2.34 10.13 7.24
C ASP A 38 -2.03 8.95 8.18
N ASP A 39 -0.77 8.81 8.58
CA ASP A 39 -0.31 7.68 9.41
C ASP A 39 -1.02 7.62 10.78
N THR A 40 -1.53 8.75 11.28
CA THR A 40 -2.25 8.84 12.55
C THR A 40 -3.76 8.70 12.41
N SER A 41 -4.27 8.64 11.17
CA SER A 41 -5.68 8.47 10.90
C SER A 41 -6.13 7.02 11.07
N THR A 42 -7.41 6.85 11.43
CA THR A 42 -8.05 5.53 11.48
C THR A 42 -8.81 5.29 10.19
N VAL A 43 -8.39 4.29 9.42
CA VAL A 43 -9.06 3.86 8.19
C VAL A 43 -9.92 2.62 8.48
N PRO A 44 -11.22 2.61 8.15
CA PRO A 44 -12.06 1.44 8.34
C PRO A 44 -11.51 0.19 7.64
N GLY A 45 -11.36 -0.90 8.39
CA GLY A 45 -10.82 -2.17 7.87
C GLY A 45 -9.30 -2.30 7.89
N LEU A 46 -8.56 -1.22 8.23
CA LEU A 46 -7.13 -1.30 8.52
C LEU A 46 -6.91 -1.19 10.04
N MET A 47 -6.04 -2.03 10.58
CA MET A 47 -5.63 -1.90 11.99
C MET A 47 -4.69 -0.70 12.18
N HIS A 48 -3.81 -0.44 11.20
CA HIS A 48 -2.88 0.69 11.17
C HIS A 48 -2.69 1.15 9.73
N VAL A 49 -2.67 2.46 9.50
CA VAL A 49 -2.29 3.03 8.18
C VAL A 49 -0.80 2.80 7.90
N ARG A 50 0.05 2.92 8.93
CA ARG A 50 1.44 2.50 8.90
C ARG A 50 1.67 1.33 9.85
N PHE A 51 2.14 0.22 9.29
CA PHE A 51 2.55 -0.95 10.05
C PHE A 51 4.08 -1.03 10.12
N GLY A 52 4.66 -0.60 11.24
CA GLY A 52 6.12 -0.48 11.37
C GLY A 52 6.68 0.53 10.37
N PRO A 53 7.62 0.16 9.48
CA PRO A 53 8.12 1.06 8.43
C PRO A 53 7.21 1.12 7.20
N TYR A 54 6.19 0.26 7.08
CA TYR A 54 5.41 0.08 5.85
C TYR A 54 4.12 0.90 5.90
N HIS A 55 3.93 1.78 4.92
CA HIS A 55 2.66 2.48 4.68
C HIS A 55 1.79 1.64 3.74
N VAL A 56 0.48 1.87 3.76
CA VAL A 56 -0.48 1.25 2.84
C VAL A 56 -0.18 1.55 1.37
#